data_AF-A0A2K3JSN2-F1
#
_entry.id   AF-A0A2K3JSN2-F1
#
_cell.length_a   1.000
_cell.length_b   1.000
_cell.length_c   1.000
_cell.angle_alpha   90.00
_cell.angle_beta   90.00
_cell.angle_gamma   90.00
#
_symmetry.space_group_name_H-M   'P 1'
#
loop_
_entity.id
_entity.type
_entity.pdbx_description
1 polymer ?
#
loop_
_entity_poly.entity_id
_entity_poly.type
_entity_poly.pdbx_seq_one_letter_code
_entity_poly.pdbx_strand_id
1 'polypeptide(L)'
;MHLINTKVVQPAQEFAVRLEDRLYVDGYPLISELDAEEVIQDYLKKLQDEGFDVTREMVPKAPQNMYNPKKRKSKRKADTQEDQV
;
A
#
# COMPACT_ATOMS: atom_id res chain seq x y z
N MET A 1 42.17 20.35 17.39
CA MET A 1 41.01 19.82 16.63
C MET A 1 41.45 19.63 15.20
N HIS A 2 41.82 18.42 14.77
CA HIS A 2 42.21 18.16 13.39
C HIS A 2 40.94 17.84 12.59
N LEU A 3 40.47 18.80 11.78
CA LEU A 3 39.36 18.57 10.86
C LEU A 3 39.86 17.60 9.78
N ILE A 4 39.27 16.41 9.74
CA ILE A 4 39.57 15.42 8.70
C ILE A 4 39.11 16.04 7.37
N ASN A 5 40.07 16.28 6.49
CA ASN A 5 39.89 16.89 5.17
C ASN A 5 39.37 15.81 4.19
N THR A 6 38.29 15.10 4.53
CA THR A 6 37.68 14.11 3.65
C THR A 6 36.97 14.85 2.53
N LYS A 7 37.43 14.67 1.29
CA LYS A 7 36.69 15.09 0.10
C LYS A 7 35.27 14.53 0.21
N VAL A 8 34.28 15.42 0.12
CA VAL A 8 32.87 15.03 0.06
C VAL A 8 32.69 14.20 -1.20
N VAL A 9 32.60 12.87 -1.06
CA VAL A 9 32.30 11.96 -2.16
C VAL A 9 30.79 11.97 -2.32
N GLN A 10 30.31 12.50 -3.44
CA GLN A 10 28.89 12.41 -3.76
C GLN A 10 28.52 10.95 -3.96
N PRO A 11 27.38 10.49 -3.43
CA PRO A 11 26.90 9.14 -3.67
C PRO A 11 26.73 8.92 -5.18
N ALA A 12 27.06 7.73 -5.66
CA ALA A 12 26.89 7.37 -7.07
C ALA A 12 25.41 7.33 -7.49
N GLN A 13 24.50 7.26 -6.51
CA GLN A 13 23.06 7.21 -6.70
C GLN A 13 22.50 8.64 -6.70
N GLU A 14 21.99 9.10 -7.84
CA GLU A 14 21.12 10.27 -7.87
C GLU A 14 19.78 9.90 -7.20
N PHE A 15 19.44 10.59 -6.12
CA PHE A 15 18.14 10.47 -5.48
C PHE A 15 17.11 11.20 -6.36
N ALA A 16 16.54 10.50 -7.34
CA ALA A 16 15.39 10.97 -8.06
C ALA A 16 14.15 10.75 -7.19
N VAL A 17 13.48 11.83 -6.77
CA VAL A 17 12.20 11.73 -6.06
C VAL A 17 11.15 11.33 -7.09
N ARG A 18 10.77 10.04 -7.12
CA ARG A 18 9.72 9.56 -8.02
C ARG A 18 8.38 9.70 -7.31
N LEU A 19 7.31 9.96 -8.08
CA LEU A 19 5.94 9.94 -7.54
C LEU A 19 5.59 8.57 -6.91
N GLU A 20 6.14 7.51 -7.50
CA GLU A 20 6.01 6.14 -7.01
C GLU A 20 6.51 5.99 -5.56
N ASP A 21 7.54 6.74 -5.15
CA ASP A 21 8.09 6.70 -3.78
C ASP A 21 7.13 7.29 -2.74
N ARG A 22 6.08 7.99 -3.18
CA ARG A 22 5.06 8.57 -2.30
C ARG A 22 3.83 7.69 -2.21
N LEU A 23 3.55 6.90 -3.24
CA LEU A 23 2.46 5.92 -3.22
C LEU A 23 2.92 4.59 -2.65
N TYR A 24 4.23 4.35 -2.57
CA TYR A 24 4.82 3.11 -2.07
C TYR A 24 5.93 3.38 -1.06
N VAL A 25 6.03 2.53 -0.04
CA VAL A 25 7.15 2.46 0.90
C VAL A 25 7.65 1.03 0.94
N ASP A 26 8.94 0.82 0.66
CA ASP A 26 9.57 -0.52 0.62
C ASP A 26 8.83 -1.53 -0.26
N GLY A 27 8.21 -1.05 -1.35
CA GLY A 27 7.41 -1.86 -2.28
C GLY A 27 5.98 -2.16 -1.83
N TYR A 28 5.53 -1.63 -0.69
CA TYR A 28 4.16 -1.72 -0.21
C TYR A 28 3.38 -0.44 -0.51
N PRO A 29 2.14 -0.53 -1.04
CA PRO A 29 1.33 0.64 -1.31
C PRO A 29 0.90 1.30 0.00
N LEU A 30 1.10 2.61 0.11
CA LEU A 30 0.64 3.43 1.24
C LEU A 30 -0.87 3.62 1.23
N ILE A 31 -1.44 3.77 0.03
CA ILE A 31 -2.88 3.75 -0.22
C ILE A 31 -3.17 2.76 -1.34
N SER A 32 -4.35 2.14 -1.32
CA SER A 32 -4.79 1.23 -2.38
C SER A 32 -6.28 1.37 -2.65
N GLU A 33 -6.77 0.75 -3.71
CA GLU A 33 -8.21 0.63 -3.98
C GLU A 33 -9.01 -0.06 -2.85
N LEU A 34 -8.35 -0.72 -1.89
CA LEU A 34 -9.00 -1.32 -0.72
C LEU A 34 -9.48 -0.27 0.30
N ASP A 35 -8.87 0.91 0.29
CA ASP A 35 -9.19 2.00 1.21
C ASP A 35 -10.51 2.69 0.82
N ALA A 36 -11.14 3.38 1.78
CA ALA A 36 -12.35 4.14 1.52
C ALA A 36 -12.08 5.26 0.51
N GLU A 37 -13.01 5.51 -0.41
CA GLU A 37 -12.85 6.50 -1.48
C GLU A 37 -12.54 7.91 -0.91
N GLU A 38 -13.15 8.28 0.22
CA GLU A 38 -12.87 9.56 0.90
C GLU A 38 -11.40 9.67 1.34
N VAL A 39 -10.84 8.60 1.88
CA VAL A 39 -9.43 8.55 2.32
C VAL A 39 -8.50 8.69 1.11
N ILE A 40 -8.84 8.02 0.01
CA ILE A 40 -8.07 8.09 -1.23
C ILE A 40 -8.10 9.51 -1.80
N GLN A 41 -9.27 10.14 -1.87
CA GLN A 41 -9.42 11.49 -2.37
C GLN A 41 -8.70 12.52 -1.50
N ASP A 42 -8.82 12.43 -0.18
CA ASP A 42 -8.13 13.32 0.76
C ASP A 42 -6.61 13.18 0.64
N TYR A 43 -6.11 11.97 0.45
CA TYR A 43 -4.68 11.72 0.26
C TYR A 43 -4.16 12.30 -1.07
N LEU A 44 -4.88 12.06 -2.17
CA LEU A 44 -4.54 12.63 -3.49
C LEU A 44 -4.58 14.15 -3.47
N LYS A 45 -5.55 14.75 -2.77
CA LYS A 45 -5.65 16.20 -2.63
C LYS A 45 -4.44 16.78 -1.91
N LYS A 46 -3.97 16.16 -0.82
CA LYS A 46 -2.73 16.58 -0.14
C LYS A 46 -1.51 16.53 -1.05
N LEU A 47 -1.40 15.49 -1.89
CA LEU A 47 -0.33 15.40 -2.88
C LEU A 47 -0.42 16.50 -3.94
N GLN A 48 -1.63 16.86 -4.38
CA GLN A 48 -1.83 17.99 -5.29
C GLN A 48 -1.48 19.33 -4.64
N ASP A 49 -1.83 19.53 -3.37
CA ASP A 49 -1.45 20.72 -2.60
C ASP A 49 0.08 20.86 -2.43
N GLU A 50 0.80 19.74 -2.40
CA GLU A 50 2.27 19.71 -2.40
C GLU A 50 2.90 19.94 -3.79
N GLY A 51 2.08 20.07 -4.84
CA GLY A 51 2.50 20.40 -6.20
C GLY A 51 2.68 19.20 -7.13
N PHE A 52 2.13 18.03 -6.80
CA PHE A 52 2.21 16.84 -7.64
C PHE A 52 0.96 16.67 -8.50
N ASP A 53 1.17 16.37 -9.78
CA ASP A 53 0.09 16.02 -10.69
C ASP A 53 -0.27 14.53 -10.52
N VAL A 54 -1.22 14.26 -9.61
CA VAL A 54 -1.64 12.89 -9.27
C VAL A 54 -3.10 12.67 -9.66
N THR A 55 -3.35 11.59 -10.40
CA THR A 55 -4.68 11.16 -10.83
C THR A 55 -5.10 9.88 -10.11
N ARG A 56 -6.41 9.60 -10.08
CA ARG A 56 -6.97 8.40 -9.44
C ARG A 56 -6.40 7.09 -10.02
N GLU A 57 -6.04 7.09 -11.29
CA GLU A 57 -5.49 5.93 -12.01
C GLU A 57 -4.10 5.53 -11.53
N MET A 58 -3.37 6.44 -10.88
CA MET A 58 -2.06 6.15 -10.29
C MET A 58 -2.17 5.35 -8.99
N VAL A 59 -3.36 5.28 -8.39
CA VAL A 59 -3.56 4.58 -7.11
C VAL A 59 -3.34 3.07 -7.31
N PRO A 60 -2.51 2.45 -6.47
CA PRO A 60 -2.26 1.01 -6.52
C PRO A 60 -3.54 0.18 -6.39
N LYS A 61 -3.62 -0.91 -7.16
CA LYS A 61 -4.69 -1.89 -7.02
C LYS A 61 -4.69 -2.50 -5.62
N ALA A 62 -5.87 -2.94 -5.19
CA ALA A 62 -6.01 -3.62 -3.92
C ALA A 62 -5.02 -4.80 -3.82
N PRO A 63 -4.27 -4.92 -2.72
CA PRO A 63 -3.30 -6.00 -2.56
C PRO A 63 -4.00 -7.36 -2.62
N GLN A 64 -3.46 -8.27 -3.42
CA GLN A 64 -4.02 -9.60 -3.53
C GLN A 64 -3.68 -10.40 -2.27
N ASN A 65 -4.71 -10.83 -1.53
CA ASN A 65 -4.51 -11.68 -0.36
C ASN A 65 -3.96 -13.05 -0.78
N MET A 66 -2.65 -13.24 -0.58
CA MET A 66 -1.96 -14.51 -0.84
C MET A 66 -2.27 -15.58 0.20
N TYR A 67 -2.75 -15.17 1.37
CA TYR A 67 -3.21 -16.07 2.42
C TYR A 67 -4.67 -16.45 2.17
N ASN A 68 -4.89 -17.29 1.17
CA ASN A 68 -6.13 -18.04 1.06
C ASN A 68 -6.02 -19.24 2.02
N PRO A 69 -6.64 -19.23 3.22
CA PRO A 69 -6.86 -20.48 3.92
C PRO A 69 -7.72 -21.33 2.97
N LYS A 70 -7.12 -22.35 2.34
CA LYS A 70 -7.86 -23.33 1.51
C LYS A 70 -9.13 -23.65 2.28
N LYS A 71 -10.30 -23.28 1.73
CA LYS A 71 -11.60 -23.50 2.37
C LYS A 71 -11.59 -24.93 2.91
N ARG A 72 -11.35 -25.10 4.22
CA ARG A 72 -11.38 -26.42 4.85
C ARG A 72 -12.81 -26.85 4.62
N LYS A 73 -13.02 -27.83 3.74
CA LYS A 73 -14.35 -28.41 3.53
C LYS A 73 -14.88 -28.70 4.92
N SER A 74 -15.97 -28.02 5.30
CA SER A 74 -16.69 -28.34 6.51
C SER A 74 -16.99 -29.83 6.44
N LYS A 75 -16.32 -30.63 7.27
CA LYS A 75 -16.75 -32.01 7.50
C LYS A 75 -18.03 -31.86 8.30
N ARG A 76 -19.17 -31.79 7.59
CA ARG A 76 -20.50 -31.90 8.18
C ARG A 76 -20.47 -33.00 9.23
N LYS A 77 -20.90 -32.69 10.44
CA LYS A 77 -21.37 -33.68 11.41
C LYS A 77 -22.87 -33.45 11.56
N ALA A 78 -23.61 -34.48 11.13
CA ALA A 78 -24.98 -34.83 11.45
C ALA A 78 -26.09 -33.82 11.06
N ASP A 79 -27.04 -34.33 10.27
CA ASP A 79 -28.44 -33.92 10.31
C ASP A 79 -28.88 -33.73 11.76
N THR A 80 -29.29 -32.53 12.12
CA THR A 80 -30.19 -32.32 13.26
C THR A 80 -31.54 -32.08 12.63
N GLN A 81 -32.44 -33.02 12.88
CA GLN A 81 -33.83 -33.02 12.43
C GLN A 81 -34.51 -31.70 12.79
N GLU A 82 -35.40 -31.27 11.90
CA GLU A 82 -36.34 -30.18 12.12
C GLU A 82 -37.21 -30.49 13.35
N ASP A 83 -37.12 -29.67 14.40
CA ASP A 83 -38.15 -29.60 15.44
C ASP A 83 -39.19 -28.57 14.98
N GLN A 84 -40.34 -29.06 14.52
CA GLN A 84 -41.60 -28.29 14.50
C GLN A 84 -42.38 -28.65 15.76
N VAL A 85 -42.69 -27.64 16.57
CA VAL A 85 -43.78 -27.66 17.56
C VAL A 85 -44.64 -26.43 17.34
#